data_AF-A0A1V4TU37-F1
#
_entry.id   AF-A0A1V4TU37-F1
#
_cell.length_a   1.000
_cell.length_b   1.000
_cell.length_c   1.000
_cell.angle_alpha   90.00
_cell.angle_beta   90.00
_cell.angle_gamma   90.00
#
_symmetry.space_group_name_H-M   'P 1'
#
loop_
_entity.id
_entity.type
_entity.pdbx_description
1 polymer ?
#
loop_
_entity_poly.entity_id
_entity_poly.type
_entity_poly.pdbx_seq_one_letter_code
_entity_poly.pdbx_strand_id
1 'polypeptide(L)' 'MPLHCPRCKKDIDKSKVDEIDARLMNTFQNDSLRRGVCPVCHTPLIDTEKVKE' A
#
# COMPACT_ATOMS: atom_id res chain seq x y z
N MET A 1 -2.11 -10.99 3.48
CA MET A 1 -2.26 -10.26 4.77
C MET A 1 -2.09 -8.76 4.51
N PRO A 2 -2.53 -7.83 5.38
CA PRO A 2 -2.53 -6.40 5.05
C PRO A 2 -1.12 -5.79 4.94
N LEU A 3 -0.95 -4.85 4.00
CA LEU A 3 0.17 -3.91 3.94
C LEU A 3 -0.04 -2.84 5.01
N HIS A 4 0.90 -2.68 5.93
CA HIS A 4 0.78 -1.72 7.02
C HIS A 4 1.62 -0.47 6.75
N CYS A 5 1.00 0.71 6.87
CA CYS A 5 1.73 1.98 6.86
C CYS A 5 2.04 2.44 8.30
N PRO A 6 3.30 2.44 8.75
CA PRO A 6 3.64 2.82 10.13
C PRO A 6 3.41 4.31 10.41
N ARG A 7 3.49 5.17 9.39
CA ARG A 7 3.33 6.62 9.53
C ARG A 7 1.87 7.04 9.54
N CYS A 8 1.04 6.45 8.67
CA CYS A 8 -0.39 6.69 8.64
C CYS A 8 -1.18 5.82 9.63
N LYS A 9 -0.54 4.81 10.25
CA LYS A 9 -1.18 3.76 11.06
C LYS A 9 -2.40 3.17 10.36
N LYS A 10 -2.25 2.92 9.06
CA LYS A 10 -3.30 2.39 8.19
C LYS A 10 -2.89 1.04 7.64
N ASP A 11 -3.81 0.10 7.73
CA ASP A 11 -3.71 -1.21 7.14
C ASP A 11 -4.44 -1.20 5.79
N ILE A 12 -3.78 -1.71 4.77
CA ILE A 12 -4.30 -1.83 3.41
C ILE A 12 -4.44 -3.31 3.14
N ASP A 13 -5.68 -3.77 3.00
CA ASP A 13 -5.96 -5.17 2.75
C ASP A 13 -5.43 -5.59 1.37
N LYS A 14 -4.59 -6.62 1.32
CA LYS A 14 -3.94 -7.09 0.09
C LYS A 14 -4.95 -7.52 -0.97
N SER A 15 -6.10 -8.06 -0.57
CA SER A 15 -7.16 -8.42 -1.51
C SER A 15 -7.80 -7.21 -2.20
N LYS A 16 -7.63 -6.02 -1.63
CA LYS A 16 -8.09 -4.75 -2.21
C LYS A 16 -6.96 -3.89 -2.77
N VAL A 17 -5.69 -4.29 -2.59
CA VAL A 17 -4.54 -3.52 -3.08
C VAL A 17 -4.61 -3.31 -4.57
N ASP A 18 -4.91 -4.34 -5.36
CA ASP A 18 -5.03 -4.22 -6.83
C ASP A 18 -6.15 -3.26 -7.24
N GLU A 19 -7.31 -3.32 -6.57
CA GLU A 19 -8.43 -2.41 -6.85
C GLU A 19 -8.08 -0.96 -6.47
N ILE A 20 -7.46 -0.77 -5.31
CA ILE A 20 -7.06 0.55 -4.80
C ILE A 20 -5.96 1.14 -5.69
N ASP A 21 -4.97 0.33 -6.11
CA ASP A 21 -3.91 0.71 -7.05
C ASP A 21 -4.50 1.13 -8.39
N ALA A 22 -5.39 0.34 -8.97
CA ALA A 22 -6.06 0.67 -10.22
C ALA A 22 -6.82 2.00 -10.13
N ARG A 23 -7.52 2.26 -9.02
CA ARG A 23 -8.22 3.53 -8.77
C ARG A 23 -7.27 4.70 -8.59
N LEU A 24 -6.18 4.52 -7.84
CA LEU A 24 -5.14 5.54 -7.63
C LEU A 24 -4.43 5.90 -8.93
N MET A 25 -4.11 4.91 -9.75
CA MET A 25 -3.47 5.13 -11.04
C MET A 25 -4.42 5.83 -12.02
N ASN A 26 -5.68 5.42 -12.08
CA ASN A 26 -6.65 6.00 -13.02
C ASN A 26 -7.06 7.43 -12.61
N THR A 27 -7.25 7.68 -11.31
CA THR A 27 -7.75 8.98 -10.82
C THR A 27 -6.63 10.00 -10.59
N PHE A 28 -5.47 9.55 -10.09
CA PHE A 28 -4.41 10.42 -9.61
C PHE A 28 -3.05 10.14 -10.28
N GLN A 29 -2.98 9.21 -11.23
CA GLN A 29 -1.72 8.74 -11.84
C GLN A 29 -0.68 8.35 -10.78
N ASN A 30 -1.15 7.76 -9.68
CA ASN A 30 -0.33 7.45 -8.53
C ASN A 30 -0.04 5.95 -8.45
N ASP A 31 1.23 5.59 -8.63
CA ASP A 31 1.75 4.23 -8.59
C ASP A 31 2.41 3.87 -7.24
N SER A 32 2.14 4.64 -6.18
CA SER A 32 2.71 4.43 -4.85
C SER A 32 2.55 2.99 -4.35
N LEU A 33 1.37 2.39 -4.55
CA LEU A 33 1.12 1.00 -4.12
C LEU A 33 1.97 -0.01 -4.88
N ARG A 34 2.10 0.10 -6.21
CA ARG A 34 3.06 -0.70 -7.01
C ARG A 34 4.49 -0.56 -6.55
N ARG A 35 4.90 0.64 -6.13
CA ARG A 35 6.24 0.90 -5.58
C ARG A 35 6.40 0.42 -4.14
N GLY A 36 5.34 -0.07 -3.51
CA GLY A 36 5.36 -0.51 -2.10
C GLY A 36 5.43 0.65 -1.11
N VAL A 37 4.95 1.85 -1.48
CA VAL A 37 4.90 3.03 -0.62
C VAL A 37 3.46 3.50 -0.41
N CYS A 38 3.22 4.18 0.70
CA CYS A 38 1.90 4.69 1.04
C CYS A 38 1.53 5.85 0.10
N PRO A 39 0.35 5.83 -0.55
CA PRO A 39 -0.07 6.89 -1.48
C PRO A 39 -0.31 8.26 -0.82
N VAL A 40 -0.39 8.32 0.51
CA VAL A 40 -0.64 9.56 1.26
C VAL A 40 0.65 10.21 1.76
N CYS A 41 1.53 9.40 2.33
CA CYS A 41 2.73 9.91 3.03
C CYS A 41 4.05 9.43 2.42
N HIS A 42 3.99 8.70 1.30
CA HIS A 42 5.12 8.09 0.58
C HIS A 42 6.06 7.24 1.45
N THR A 43 5.59 6.82 2.63
CA THR A 43 6.37 5.96 3.52
C THR A 43 6.30 4.53 3.01
N PRO A 44 7.43 3.79 2.99
CA PRO A 44 7.42 2.39 2.62
C PRO A 44 6.42 1.62 3.47
N LEU A 45 5.55 0.87 2.78
CA LEU A 45 4.58 -0.01 3.42
C LEU A 45 5.32 -1.24 3.92
N ILE A 46 4.98 -1.65 5.14
CA ILE A 46 5.51 -2.86 5.74
C ILE A 46 4.60 -4.00 5.31
N ASP A 47 5.13 -4.89 4.49
CA ASP A 47 4.47 -6.16 4.21
C ASP A 47 4.64 -7.07 5.43
N THR A 48 3.53 -7.30 6.13
CA THR A 48 3.52 -8.12 7.36
C THR A 48 3.71 -9.61 7.08
N GLU A 49 3.78 -10.05 5.81
CA GLU A 49 4.05 -11.44 5.43
C GLU A 49 5.55 -11.77 5.39
N LYS A 50 6.41 -10.81 5.01
CA LYS A 50 7.86 -11.02 4.90
C LYS A 50 8.61 -11.09 6.24
N VAL A 51 7.96 -10.84 7.37
CA VAL A 51 8.59 -10.84 8.71
C VAL A 51 8.42 -12.20 9.41
N LYS A 52 7.90 -13.23 8.72
CA LYS A 52 7.89 -14.61 9.19
C LYS A 52 9.02 -15.42 8.56
N GLU A 53 10.27 -15.02 8.76
CA GLU A 53 11.45 -15.89 8.58
C GLU A 53 12.45 -15.61 9.71
#